data_AF-A0A7G2DXS9-F1
#
_entry.id   AF-A0A7G2DXS9-F1
#
_cell.length_a   1.000
_cell.length_b   1.000
_cell.length_c   1.000
_cell.angle_alpha   90.00
_cell.angle_beta   90.00
_cell.angle_gamma   90.00
#
_symmetry.space_group_name_H-M   'P 1'
#
loop_
_entity.id
_entity.type
_entity.pdbx_description
1 polymer ?
#
loop_
_entity_poly.entity_id
_entity_poly.type
_entity_poly.pdbx_seq_one_letter_code
_entity_poly.pdbx_strand_id
1 'polypeptide(L)'
;MFPLQVESVNNLFEKHPDIVSKFRLENPHLRTTYLNSLLCLTEILSQSTEKISVDLANAHSTLSCLTKAGFKLDWLETKLKELGKTRMQQLEQNLKDLKDLKQEF
;
A
#
# COMPACT_ATOMS: atom_id res chain seq x y z
N MET A 1 -2.88 -7.05 -19.60
CA MET A 1 -1.79 -7.02 -18.59
C MET A 1 -0.50 -7.37 -19.31
N PHE A 2 0.58 -6.64 -19.09
CA PHE A 2 1.86 -6.90 -19.78
C PHE A 2 2.60 -8.10 -19.15
N PRO A 3 3.46 -8.83 -19.90
CA PRO A 3 4.18 -10.00 -19.36
C PRO A 3 4.94 -9.74 -18.06
N LEU A 4 5.62 -8.60 -17.94
CA LEU A 4 6.34 -8.21 -16.73
C LEU A 4 5.41 -8.03 -15.52
N GLN A 5 4.20 -7.50 -15.72
CA GLN A 5 3.21 -7.37 -14.65
C GLN A 5 2.69 -8.74 -14.20
N VAL A 6 2.55 -9.68 -15.15
CA VAL A 6 2.15 -11.07 -14.84
C VAL A 6 3.20 -11.74 -13.95
N GLU A 7 4.48 -11.58 -14.28
CA GLU A 7 5.59 -12.10 -13.48
C GLU A 7 5.59 -11.52 -12.05
N SER A 8 5.44 -10.19 -11.92
CA SER A 8 5.37 -9.54 -10.61
C SER A 8 4.19 -10.02 -9.77
N VAL A 9 3.02 -10.20 -10.38
CA VAL A 9 1.83 -10.73 -9.70
C VAL A 9 2.03 -12.19 -9.26
N ASN A 10 2.65 -13.02 -10.09
CA ASN A 10 2.96 -14.40 -9.74
C ASN A 10 3.94 -14.48 -8.56
N ASN A 11 5.04 -13.72 -8.61
CA ASN A 11 6.01 -13.62 -7.52
C ASN A 11 5.36 -13.12 -6.22
N LEU A 12 4.41 -12.18 -6.32
CA LEU A 12 3.65 -11.71 -5.18
C LEU A 12 2.83 -12.86 -4.53
N PHE A 13 2.14 -13.67 -5.34
CA PHE A 13 1.39 -14.82 -4.84
C PHE A 13 2.28 -15.93 -4.28
N GLU A 14 3.48 -16.13 -4.83
CA GLU A 14 4.45 -17.09 -4.28
C GLU A 14 4.93 -16.66 -2.88
N LYS A 15 5.19 -15.36 -2.69
CA LYS A 15 5.62 -14.80 -1.39
C LYS A 15 4.48 -14.71 -0.37
N HIS A 16 3.27 -14.47 -0.85
CA HIS A 16 2.07 -14.24 -0.03
C HIS A 16 0.91 -15.08 -0.57
N PRO A 17 0.98 -16.42 -0.43
CA PRO A 17 -0.04 -17.32 -0.96
C PRO A 17 -1.40 -17.16 -0.27
N ASP A 18 -1.41 -16.54 0.91
CA ASP A 18 -2.61 -16.22 1.65
C ASP A 18 -3.45 -15.12 0.99
N ILE A 19 -2.87 -14.30 0.09
CA ILE A 19 -3.59 -13.26 -0.66
C ILE A 19 -4.73 -13.85 -1.49
N VAL A 20 -4.59 -15.11 -1.92
CA VAL A 20 -5.52 -15.77 -2.85
C VAL A 20 -6.94 -15.62 -2.34
N SER A 21 -7.69 -14.79 -3.08
CA SER A 21 -9.09 -14.58 -2.85
C SER A 21 -9.86 -15.86 -3.15
N LYS A 22 -10.73 -16.29 -2.23
CA LYS A 22 -11.74 -17.32 -2.53
C LYS A 22 -12.74 -16.83 -3.59
N PHE A 23 -12.74 -15.53 -3.88
CA PHE A 23 -13.61 -14.90 -4.84
C PHE A 23 -13.12 -15.23 -6.26
N ARG A 24 -13.90 -16.05 -6.96
CA ARG A 24 -13.75 -16.22 -8.41
C ARG A 24 -14.17 -14.91 -9.07
N LEU A 25 -13.21 -14.07 -9.40
CA LEU A 25 -13.45 -12.90 -10.25
C LEU A 25 -13.75 -13.41 -11.67
N GLU A 26 -15.02 -13.72 -11.94
CA GLU A 26 -15.49 -14.27 -13.21
C GLU A 26 -15.31 -13.28 -14.37
N ASN A 27 -15.31 -11.97 -14.07
CA ASN A 27 -15.06 -10.93 -15.05
C ASN A 27 -13.53 -10.71 -15.22
N PRO A 28 -12.96 -11.00 -16.40
CA PRO A 28 -11.52 -10.87 -16.64
C PRO A 28 -11.00 -9.43 -16.55
N HIS A 29 -11.83 -8.44 -16.90
CA HIS A 29 -11.47 -7.03 -16.81
C HIS A 29 -11.37 -6.59 -15.34
N LEU A 30 -12.37 -6.94 -14.52
CA LEU A 30 -12.33 -6.67 -13.09
C LEU A 30 -11.15 -7.38 -12.43
N ARG A 31 -10.89 -8.65 -12.79
CA ARG A 31 -9.70 -9.38 -12.33
C ARG A 31 -8.42 -8.61 -12.64
N THR A 32 -8.26 -8.15 -13.87
CA THR A 32 -7.06 -7.39 -14.28
C THR A 32 -6.94 -6.08 -13.50
N THR A 33 -8.03 -5.34 -13.31
CA THR A 33 -8.04 -4.10 -12.52
C THR A 33 -7.60 -4.36 -11.08
N TYR A 34 -8.16 -5.37 -10.41
CA TYR A 34 -7.78 -5.68 -9.04
C TYR A 34 -6.32 -6.12 -8.91
N LEU A 35 -5.81 -6.95 -9.83
CA LEU A 35 -4.40 -7.36 -9.82
C LEU A 35 -3.46 -6.17 -10.03
N ASN A 36 -3.80 -5.24 -10.93
CA ASN A 36 -3.04 -4.01 -11.13
C ASN A 36 -3.05 -3.12 -9.88
N SER A 37 -4.20 -2.96 -9.23
CA SER A 37 -4.33 -2.20 -7.99
C SER A 37 -3.51 -2.82 -6.84
N LEU A 38 -3.54 -4.15 -6.71
CA LEU A 38 -2.76 -4.89 -5.73
C LEU A 38 -1.25 -4.73 -5.96
N LEU A 39 -0.81 -4.85 -7.22
CA LEU A 39 0.59 -4.65 -7.60
C LEU A 39 1.06 -3.23 -7.27
N CYS A 40 0.29 -2.22 -7.68
CA CYS A 40 0.59 -0.81 -7.40
C CYS A 40 0.69 -0.53 -5.89
N LEU A 41 -0.27 -1.04 -5.10
CA LEU A 41 -0.25 -0.89 -3.65
C LEU A 41 1.00 -1.53 -3.02
N THR A 42 1.39 -2.71 -3.50
CA THR A 42 2.59 -3.41 -3.03
C THR A 42 3.87 -2.65 -3.38
N GLU A 43 3.97 -2.12 -4.60
CA GLU A 43 5.10 -1.32 -5.07
C GLU A 43 5.25 -0.05 -4.24
N ILE A 44 4.15 0.70 -4.05
CA ILE A 44 4.14 1.93 -3.23
C ILE A 44 4.63 1.63 -1.81
N LEU A 45 4.13 0.56 -1.20
CA LEU A 45 4.49 0.19 0.17
C LEU A 45 5.89 -0.45 0.26
N SER A 46 6.52 -0.83 -0.85
CA SER A 46 7.88 -1.38 -0.87
C SER A 46 8.96 -0.32 -1.10
N GLN A 47 8.58 0.85 -1.61
CA GLN A 47 9.51 1.96 -1.78
C GLN A 47 9.78 2.67 -0.44
N SER A 48 11.00 3.20 -0.27
CA SER A 48 11.43 3.85 0.98
C SER A 48 10.57 5.06 1.33
N THR A 49 10.11 5.09 2.59
CA THR A 49 9.27 6.11 3.24
C THR A 49 9.79 7.54 3.09
N GLU A 50 11.09 7.72 2.85
CA GLU A 50 11.76 9.02 2.80
C GLU A 50 11.53 9.80 1.49
N LYS A 51 11.19 9.13 0.39
CA LYS A 51 11.12 9.78 -0.95
C LYS A 51 9.72 9.97 -1.52
N ILE A 52 8.68 9.45 -0.85
CA ILE A 52 7.36 9.37 -1.47
C ILE A 52 6.34 10.07 -0.58
N SER A 53 5.71 11.09 -1.16
CA SER A 53 4.38 11.54 -0.76
C SER A 53 3.39 10.40 -1.06
N VAL A 54 3.45 9.32 -0.29
CA VAL A 54 2.47 8.24 -0.39
C VAL A 54 1.14 8.87 -0.04
N ASP A 55 0.20 8.86 -0.99
CA ASP A 55 -1.18 9.20 -0.70
C ASP A 55 -1.76 8.06 0.13
N LEU A 56 -1.59 8.16 1.46
CA LEU A 56 -2.06 7.18 2.41
C LEU A 56 -3.58 6.98 2.31
N ALA A 57 -4.33 8.03 1.95
CA ALA A 57 -5.77 7.95 1.78
C ALA A 57 -6.14 7.10 0.56
N ASN A 58 -5.47 7.31 -0.57
CA ASN A 58 -5.66 6.47 -1.76
C ASN A 58 -5.21 5.03 -1.53
N ALA A 59 -4.07 4.82 -0.86
CA ALA A 59 -3.58 3.49 -0.50
C ALA A 59 -4.57 2.74 0.40
N HIS A 60 -5.12 3.42 1.42
CA HIS A 60 -6.13 2.86 2.30
C HIS A 60 -7.45 2.55 1.57
N SER A 61 -7.88 3.44 0.67
CA SER A 61 -9.08 3.23 -0.16
C SER A 61 -8.92 2.02 -1.09
N THR A 62 -7.75 1.88 -1.72
CA THR A 62 -7.40 0.74 -2.57
C THR A 62 -7.39 -0.56 -1.77
N LEU A 63 -6.75 -0.58 -0.60
CA LEU A 63 -6.72 -1.73 0.29
C LEU A 63 -8.14 -2.16 0.71
N SER A 64 -8.99 -1.19 1.08
CA SER A 64 -10.39 -1.46 1.46
C SER A 64 -11.18 -2.07 0.30
N CYS A 65 -11.00 -1.57 -0.92
CA CYS A 65 -11.64 -2.10 -2.11
C CYS A 65 -11.24 -3.55 -2.40
N LEU A 66 -9.94 -3.84 -2.34
CA LEU A 66 -9.42 -5.20 -2.54
C LEU A 66 -9.89 -6.17 -1.44
N THR A 67 -9.91 -5.73 -0.19
CA THR A 67 -10.41 -6.55 0.92
C THR A 67 -11.90 -6.88 0.76
N LYS A 68 -12.72 -5.90 0.33
CA LYS A 68 -14.14 -6.12 -0.01
C LYS A 68 -14.32 -7.07 -1.19
N ALA A 69 -13.37 -7.10 -2.12
CA ALA A 69 -13.34 -8.07 -3.22
C ALA A 69 -12.85 -9.47 -2.79
N GLY A 70 -12.58 -9.68 -1.50
CA GLY A 70 -12.26 -10.99 -0.92
C GLY A 70 -10.77 -11.32 -0.87
N PHE A 71 -9.88 -10.39 -1.22
CA PHE A 71 -8.45 -10.57 -1.01
C PHE A 71 -8.12 -10.50 0.48
N LYS A 72 -7.27 -11.41 0.94
CA LYS A 72 -6.76 -11.38 2.31
C LYS A 72 -5.44 -10.62 2.33
N LEU A 73 -5.46 -9.41 2.90
CA LEU A 73 -4.36 -8.44 2.80
C LEU A 73 -3.89 -7.93 4.17
N ASP A 74 -4.00 -8.75 5.22
CA ASP A 74 -3.66 -8.38 6.61
C ASP A 74 -2.23 -7.83 6.73
N TRP A 75 -1.30 -8.40 5.96
CA TRP A 75 0.10 -7.96 5.94
C TRP A 75 0.27 -6.58 5.31
N LEU A 76 -0.48 -6.24 4.25
CA LEU A 76 -0.49 -4.90 3.66
C LEU A 76 -1.15 -3.89 4.59
N GLU A 77 -2.22 -4.29 5.28
CA GLU A 77 -2.89 -3.45 6.28
C GLU A 77 -1.92 -3.08 7.41
N THR A 78 -1.18 -4.07 7.93
CA THR A 78 -0.17 -3.85 8.97
C THR A 78 0.92 -2.91 8.45
N LYS A 79 1.45 -3.16 7.25
CA LYS A 79 2.50 -2.32 6.65
C LYS A 79 2.04 -0.87 6.43
N LEU A 80 0.81 -0.67 5.97
CA LEU A 80 0.23 0.66 5.77
C LEU A 80 0.03 1.41 7.10
N LYS A 81 -0.38 0.71 8.17
CA LYS A 81 -0.51 1.28 9.51
C LYS A 81 0.84 1.76 10.05
N GLU A 82 1.88 0.93 9.95
CA GLU A 82 3.22 1.31 10.40
C GLU A 82 3.75 2.50 9.60
N LEU A 83 3.55 2.53 8.28
CA LEU A 83 3.91 3.67 7.44
C LEU A 83 3.21 4.97 7.90
N GLY A 84 1.91 4.88 8.23
CA GLY A 84 1.13 6.00 8.75
C GLY A 84 1.69 6.53 10.08
N LYS A 85 2.03 5.62 11.01
CA LYS A 85 2.65 5.99 12.30
C LYS A 85 3.98 6.70 12.12
N THR A 86 4.88 6.14 11.29
CA THR A 86 6.19 6.74 11.02
C THR A 86 6.05 8.15 10.46
N ARG A 87 5.11 8.37 9.53
CA ARG A 87 4.87 9.70 8.96
C ARG A 87 4.30 10.68 9.97
N MET A 88 3.42 10.23 10.86
CA MET A 88 2.90 11.08 11.93
C MET A 88 4.01 11.51 12.89
N GLN A 89 4.88 10.59 13.30
CA GLN A 89 6.03 10.89 14.16
C GLN A 89 7.00 11.88 13.49
N GLN A 90 7.28 11.73 12.19
CA GLN A 90 8.12 12.67 11.46
C GLN A 90 7.51 14.08 11.41
N LEU A 91 6.19 14.18 11.21
CA LEU A 91 5.49 15.47 11.21
C LEU A 91 5.50 16.11 12.60
N GLU A 92 5.28 15.33 13.66
CA GLU A 92 5.37 15.80 15.04
C GLU A 92 6.76 16.33 15.37
N GLN A 93 7.82 15.62 14.95
CA GLN A 93 9.20 16.06 15.13
C GLN A 93 9.48 17.35 14.36
N ASN A 94 9.11 17.41 13.07
CA ASN A 94 9.26 18.62 12.26
C ASN A 94 8.52 19.82 12.87
N LEU A 95 7.33 19.62 13.43
CA LEU A 95 6.57 20.66 14.12
C LEU A 95 7.25 21.13 15.40
N LYS A 96 7.91 20.24 16.13
CA LYS A 96 8.70 20.58 17.32
C LYS A 96 9.91 21.41 16.93
N ASP A 97 10.69 20.95 15.97
CA ASP A 97 11.90 21.64 15.49
C ASP A 97 11.57 23.07 15.00
N LEU A 98 10.44 23.24 14.30
CA LEU A 98 9.97 24.56 13.86
C LEU A 98 9.53 25.49 15.00
N LYS A 99 9.05 24.95 16.12
CA LYS A 99 8.70 25.74 17.31
C LYS A 99 9.94 26.19 18.05
N ASP A 100 10.90 25.28 18.23
CA ASP A 100 12.16 25.55 18.91
C ASP A 100 12.94 26.65 18.15
N LEU A 101 12.99 26.56 16.81
CA LEU A 101 13.63 27.58 15.97
C LEU A 101 12.99 28.97 16.06
N LYS A 102 11.68 29.07 16.31
CA LYS A 102 10.96 30.35 16.46
C LYS A 102 11.14 30.98 17.83
N GLN A 103 11.62 30.23 18.81
CA GLN A 103 11.80 30.70 20.19
C GLN A 103 13.21 31.26 20.43
N GLU A 104 14.12 31.06 19.48
CA GLU A 104 15.50 31.58 19.48
C GLU A 104 15.64 32.96 18.80
N PHE A 105 14.55 33.54 18.28
CA PHE A 105 14.47 34.89 17.70
C PHE A 105 13.41 35.73 18.41
#